data_AF-A0A1B9AWS5-F1
#
_entry.id   AF-A0A1B9AWS5-F1
#
_cell.length_a   1.000
_cell.length_b   1.000
_cell.length_c   1.000
_cell.angle_alpha   90.00
_cell.angle_beta   90.00
_cell.angle_gamma   90.00
#
_symmetry.space_group_name_H-M   'P 1'
#
loop_
_entity.id
_entity.type
_entity.pdbx_description
1 polymer ?
#
loop_
_entity_poly.entity_id
_entity_poly.type
_entity_poly.pdbx_seq_one_letter_code
_entity_poly.pdbx_strand_id
1 'polypeptide(L)'
;MAVKVVIKKNTYFDSVSLMSLSTKANQIEGVEQAFVAMGTEMNKEVLRNIGLITQQLEDAQTSDLMIVVKAETDELAENGYLNIEELFTKKNSGKSKAEVKFSTVASAAAGIPDANLAVISVNGAFAAREAKKALENNLHVMLFSDNVSIEEEIELKNFAHDNGLLLMGPDCGTAIINGVGLCFANAVRKGNIGIVGASGTGSQEMSVRIHEFGGGVSQLIGTGGRDLSEEVGGIMMLDGIHALEEDDATKVIVVVSKPPAPSVEDKILNKIQQCSKPVVVWFIGGDEEKVTKAGGHFAKMSKEGALKAVLLAGADESKINKKALNIPLIEEVRTKLSPEQQYIRGLFCGGTLCDEAMYATLEKFDNVYSNIQKDPNYQLADVHVSKEHTFIDFGSDEFTNGKPHPMIDPSSRIERFLQEAKDPEVGVIVMDFVLGFGSHEDPVGVMLPAIVEAKQLAEKEGRHLEILGYVLGTDADPQNLEEQVNKLIASGATHASSSQNAGLLAREFVVKGE
;
A
#
# COMPACT_ATOMS: atom_id res chain seq x y z
N MET A 1 -16.38 25.67 -24.14
CA MET A 1 -16.17 24.87 -22.92
C MET A 1 -17.49 24.73 -22.22
N ALA A 2 -17.97 23.50 -22.16
CA ALA A 2 -19.23 23.11 -21.56
C ALA A 2 -18.97 22.39 -20.24
N VAL A 3 -19.84 22.61 -19.25
CA VAL A 3 -19.79 21.93 -17.96
C VAL A 3 -21.14 21.28 -17.70
N LYS A 4 -21.15 19.95 -17.63
CA LYS A 4 -22.31 19.17 -17.23
C LYS A 4 -22.22 18.89 -15.73
N VAL A 5 -23.28 19.20 -14.99
CA VAL A 5 -23.42 18.92 -13.56
C VAL A 5 -24.63 18.02 -13.35
N VAL A 6 -24.43 16.91 -12.64
CA VAL A 6 -25.49 15.98 -12.24
C VAL A 6 -25.34 15.67 -10.75
N ILE A 7 -26.46 15.76 -10.02
CA ILE A 7 -26.53 15.40 -8.61
C ILE A 7 -27.52 14.27 -8.43
N LYS A 8 -27.03 13.13 -7.91
CA LYS A 8 -27.85 12.00 -7.53
C LYS A 8 -28.08 12.01 -6.03
N LYS A 9 -29.30 12.35 -5.64
CA LYS A 9 -29.66 12.51 -4.22
C LYS A 9 -29.60 11.18 -3.48
N ASN A 10 -29.14 11.20 -2.23
CA ASN A 10 -29.08 10.04 -1.33
C ASN A 10 -28.44 8.80 -1.96
N THR A 11 -27.45 9.01 -2.83
CA THR A 11 -26.76 7.95 -3.54
C THR A 11 -25.35 7.87 -2.98
N TYR A 12 -25.15 6.95 -2.04
CA TYR A 12 -23.85 6.77 -1.40
C TYR A 12 -22.99 5.74 -2.14
N PHE A 13 -21.75 6.12 -2.39
CA PHE A 13 -20.67 5.22 -2.77
C PHE A 13 -19.49 5.49 -1.86
N ASP A 14 -18.69 4.46 -1.59
CA ASP A 14 -17.44 4.65 -0.83
C ASP A 14 -16.46 5.52 -1.63
N SER A 15 -15.63 6.27 -0.90
CA SER A 15 -14.72 7.24 -1.50
C SER A 15 -13.75 6.61 -2.49
N VAL A 16 -13.30 5.37 -2.24
CA VAL A 16 -12.36 4.64 -3.11
C VAL A 16 -13.02 4.30 -4.46
N SER A 17 -14.26 3.81 -4.43
CA SER A 17 -15.06 3.57 -5.64
C SER A 17 -15.24 4.85 -6.46
N LEU A 18 -15.58 5.96 -5.81
CA LEU A 18 -15.80 7.25 -6.49
C LEU A 18 -14.53 7.82 -7.08
N MET A 19 -13.44 7.72 -6.33
CA MET A 19 -12.11 8.12 -6.78
C MET A 19 -11.68 7.35 -8.03
N SER A 20 -11.74 6.01 -7.99
CA SER A 20 -11.44 5.17 -9.16
C SER A 20 -12.33 5.49 -10.36
N LEU A 21 -13.62 5.75 -10.13
CA LEU A 21 -14.55 6.18 -11.18
C LEU A 21 -14.19 7.55 -11.75
N SER A 22 -13.78 8.49 -10.90
CA SER A 22 -13.32 9.81 -11.34
C SER A 22 -12.08 9.69 -12.21
N THR A 23 -11.12 8.82 -11.86
CA THR A 23 -9.91 8.57 -12.68
C THR A 23 -10.28 7.99 -14.05
N LYS A 24 -11.13 6.95 -14.08
CA LYS A 24 -11.63 6.36 -15.34
C LYS A 24 -12.40 7.39 -16.17
N ALA A 25 -13.16 8.26 -15.52
CA ALA A 25 -13.91 9.33 -16.17
C ALA A 25 -12.99 10.36 -16.85
N ASN A 26 -11.84 10.68 -16.24
CA ASN A 26 -10.85 11.58 -16.83
C ASN A 26 -10.08 10.95 -18.01
N GLN A 27 -10.18 9.64 -18.21
CA GLN A 27 -9.56 8.94 -19.35
C GLN A 27 -10.50 8.82 -20.57
N ILE A 28 -11.75 9.31 -20.47
CA ILE A 28 -12.72 9.26 -21.57
C ILE A 28 -12.32 10.29 -22.64
N GLU A 29 -12.23 9.83 -23.89
CA GLU A 29 -11.92 10.70 -25.03
C GLU A 29 -12.93 11.87 -25.13
N GLY A 30 -12.42 13.10 -25.22
CA GLY A 30 -13.23 14.32 -25.27
C GLY A 30 -13.64 14.88 -23.91
N VAL A 31 -13.33 14.21 -22.79
CA VAL A 31 -13.43 14.78 -21.44
C VAL A 31 -12.13 15.49 -21.10
N GLU A 32 -12.21 16.78 -20.81
CA GLU A 32 -11.07 17.57 -20.33
C GLU A 32 -10.86 17.35 -18.83
N GLN A 33 -11.96 17.29 -18.08
CA GLN A 33 -11.92 17.06 -16.64
C GLN A 33 -13.25 16.46 -16.16
N ALA A 34 -13.18 15.40 -15.35
CA ALA A 34 -14.32 14.83 -14.67
C ALA A 34 -14.09 14.78 -13.15
N PHE A 35 -15.14 15.06 -12.39
CA PHE A 35 -15.13 15.00 -10.94
C PHE A 35 -16.35 14.24 -10.45
N VAL A 36 -16.12 13.05 -9.87
CA VAL A 36 -17.16 12.16 -9.35
C VAL A 36 -16.92 11.98 -7.85
N ALA A 37 -17.75 12.61 -7.01
CA ALA A 37 -17.50 12.66 -5.57
C ALA A 37 -18.77 12.86 -4.74
N MET A 38 -18.72 12.52 -3.44
CA MET A 38 -19.79 12.86 -2.50
C MET A 38 -19.85 14.37 -2.24
N GLY A 39 -21.03 14.92 -1.94
CA GLY A 39 -21.30 16.33 -1.62
C GLY A 39 -20.74 16.82 -0.28
N THR A 40 -19.53 16.41 0.09
CA THR A 40 -18.84 16.88 1.30
C THR A 40 -18.22 18.27 1.10
N GLU A 41 -18.06 19.03 2.17
CA GLU A 41 -17.43 20.37 2.09
C GLU A 41 -16.01 20.31 1.52
N MET A 42 -15.23 19.27 1.86
CA MET A 42 -13.91 19.04 1.28
C MET A 42 -13.96 18.90 -0.25
N ASN A 43 -14.89 18.10 -0.78
CA ASN A 43 -15.01 17.90 -2.23
C ASN A 43 -15.56 19.16 -2.92
N LYS A 44 -16.42 19.93 -2.25
CA LYS A 44 -16.86 21.25 -2.74
C LYS A 44 -15.69 22.23 -2.79
N GLU A 45 -14.80 22.20 -1.81
CA GLU A 45 -13.60 23.03 -1.80
C GLU A 45 -12.65 22.68 -2.95
N VAL A 46 -12.47 21.39 -3.26
CA VAL A 46 -11.73 20.97 -4.47
C VAL A 46 -12.38 21.56 -5.74
N LEU A 47 -13.71 21.46 -5.87
CA LEU A 47 -14.46 22.04 -6.99
C LEU A 47 -14.33 23.57 -7.09
N ARG A 48 -14.22 24.28 -5.95
CA ARG A 48 -13.94 25.73 -5.91
C ARG A 48 -12.54 26.02 -6.46
N ASN A 49 -11.54 25.27 -6.02
CA ASN A 49 -10.14 25.47 -6.41
C ASN A 49 -9.89 25.23 -7.91
N ILE A 50 -10.60 24.28 -8.51
CA ILE A 50 -10.51 23.99 -9.96
C ILE A 50 -11.52 24.80 -10.80
N GLY A 51 -12.28 25.71 -10.19
CA GLY A 51 -13.21 26.60 -10.89
C GLY A 51 -14.43 25.89 -11.50
N LEU A 52 -14.82 24.72 -10.98
CA LEU A 52 -15.96 23.92 -11.47
C LEU A 52 -17.18 23.92 -10.53
N ILE A 53 -17.11 24.67 -9.43
CA ILE A 53 -18.24 24.80 -8.50
C ILE A 53 -19.42 25.54 -9.16
N THR A 54 -20.64 25.09 -8.86
CA THR A 54 -21.89 25.76 -9.24
C THR A 54 -22.80 25.85 -8.02
N GLN A 55 -23.79 26.75 -8.04
CA GLN A 55 -24.75 26.86 -6.92
C GLN A 55 -25.44 25.51 -6.62
N GLN A 56 -25.71 24.73 -7.66
CA GLN A 56 -26.31 23.40 -7.52
C GLN A 56 -25.40 22.45 -6.70
N LEU A 57 -24.08 22.52 -6.90
CA LEU A 57 -23.08 21.72 -6.17
C LEU A 57 -22.87 22.23 -4.74
N GLU A 58 -22.98 23.54 -4.50
CA GLU A 58 -22.96 24.11 -3.14
C GLU A 58 -24.12 23.59 -2.29
N ASP A 59 -25.31 23.48 -2.89
CA ASP A 59 -26.53 23.01 -2.21
C ASP A 59 -26.54 21.48 -1.97
N ALA A 60 -25.60 20.75 -2.58
CA ALA A 60 -25.49 19.30 -2.43
C ALA A 60 -25.24 18.91 -0.97
N GLN A 61 -25.96 17.89 -0.49
CA GLN A 61 -25.77 17.37 0.86
C GLN A 61 -24.64 16.34 0.87
N THR A 62 -24.10 16.05 2.06
CA THR A 62 -23.01 15.07 2.24
C THR A 62 -23.35 13.66 1.75
N SER A 63 -24.64 13.32 1.69
CA SER A 63 -25.18 12.06 1.17
C SER A 63 -25.46 12.05 -0.34
N ASP A 64 -25.24 13.16 -1.04
CA ASP A 64 -25.51 13.28 -2.47
C ASP A 64 -24.24 12.98 -3.29
N LEU A 65 -24.40 12.27 -4.39
CA LEU A 65 -23.34 12.04 -5.37
C LEU A 65 -23.33 13.18 -6.39
N MET A 66 -22.19 13.84 -6.54
CA MET A 66 -21.92 14.88 -7.53
C MET A 66 -21.11 14.31 -8.68
N ILE A 67 -21.56 14.54 -9.91
CA ILE A 67 -20.85 14.22 -11.15
C ILE A 67 -20.70 15.51 -11.94
N VAL A 68 -19.48 15.92 -12.18
CA VAL A 68 -19.14 17.11 -12.97
C VAL A 68 -18.27 16.68 -14.15
N VAL A 69 -18.63 17.09 -15.36
CA VAL A 69 -17.87 16.79 -16.59
C VAL A 69 -17.64 18.09 -17.34
N LYS A 70 -16.37 18.42 -17.56
CA LYS A 70 -15.92 19.54 -18.37
C LYS A 70 -15.39 19.00 -19.70
N ALA A 71 -15.87 19.58 -20.80
CA ALA A 71 -15.46 19.23 -22.15
C ALA A 71 -15.50 20.46 -23.08
N GLU A 72 -14.97 20.31 -24.30
CA GLU A 72 -14.95 21.40 -25.28
C GLU A 72 -16.37 21.85 -25.69
N THR A 73 -17.27 20.88 -25.88
CA THR A 73 -18.65 21.06 -26.35
C THR A 73 -19.68 20.41 -25.43
N ASP A 74 -20.93 20.87 -25.47
CA ASP A 74 -22.03 20.28 -24.68
C ASP A 74 -22.28 18.81 -25.02
N GLU A 75 -22.11 18.44 -26.29
CA GLU A 75 -22.25 17.07 -26.78
C GLU A 75 -21.19 16.14 -26.17
N LEU A 76 -19.93 16.58 -26.09
CA LEU A 76 -18.86 15.83 -25.45
C LEU A 76 -19.05 15.73 -23.93
N ALA A 77 -19.56 16.78 -23.28
CA ALA A 77 -19.87 16.74 -21.86
C ALA A 77 -21.03 15.77 -21.54
N GLU A 78 -22.05 15.72 -22.40
CA GLU A 78 -23.15 14.75 -22.28
C GLU A 78 -22.67 13.31 -22.52
N ASN A 79 -21.88 13.08 -23.58
CA ASN A 79 -21.32 11.76 -23.87
C ASN A 79 -20.38 11.29 -22.75
N GLY A 80 -19.57 12.19 -22.18
CA GLY A 80 -18.74 11.91 -21.01
C GLY A 80 -19.58 11.49 -19.80
N TYR A 81 -20.68 12.19 -19.52
CA TYR A 81 -21.63 11.80 -18.47
C TYR A 81 -22.25 10.41 -18.71
N LEU A 82 -22.70 10.13 -19.94
CA LEU A 82 -23.29 8.83 -20.29
C LEU A 82 -22.30 7.67 -20.11
N ASN A 83 -21.05 7.86 -20.52
CA ASN A 83 -19.98 6.89 -20.31
C ASN A 83 -19.71 6.66 -18.81
N ILE A 84 -19.74 7.72 -17.99
CA ILE A 84 -19.62 7.61 -16.54
C ILE A 84 -20.79 6.80 -15.95
N GLU A 85 -22.02 7.01 -16.40
CA GLU A 85 -23.18 6.18 -16.01
C GLU A 85 -23.01 4.70 -16.39
N GLU A 86 -22.39 4.42 -17.54
CA GLU A 86 -22.10 3.05 -17.96
C GLU A 86 -21.08 2.38 -17.03
N LEU A 87 -20.09 3.13 -16.53
CA LEU A 87 -19.13 2.64 -15.54
C LEU A 87 -19.82 2.26 -14.21
N PHE A 88 -20.84 3.00 -13.80
CA PHE A 88 -21.66 2.65 -12.62
C PHE A 88 -22.47 1.36 -12.82
N THR A 89 -22.98 1.11 -14.03
CA THR A 89 -23.84 -0.04 -14.34
C THR A 89 -23.05 -1.33 -14.60
N LYS A 90 -21.86 -1.26 -15.23
CA LYS A 90 -20.98 -2.43 -15.42
C LYS A 90 -20.55 -3.06 -14.10
N LYS A 91 -20.30 -2.26 -13.05
CA LYS A 91 -19.97 -2.74 -11.70
C LYS A 91 -21.08 -3.60 -11.06
N ASN A 92 -22.33 -3.42 -11.47
CA ASN A 92 -23.49 -4.17 -10.97
C ASN A 92 -23.85 -5.44 -11.78
N SER A 93 -23.13 -5.75 -12.86
CA SER A 93 -23.49 -6.85 -13.78
C SER A 93 -22.89 -8.22 -13.42
N GLY A 94 -22.05 -8.29 -12.39
CA GLY A 94 -21.61 -9.57 -11.83
C GLY A 94 -22.74 -10.23 -11.06
N LYS A 95 -23.18 -11.43 -11.47
CA LYS A 95 -24.16 -12.26 -10.74
C LYS A 95 -23.62 -12.64 -9.34
N SER A 96 -23.76 -11.76 -8.35
CA SER A 96 -23.72 -12.14 -6.94
C SER A 96 -25.14 -12.49 -6.48
N LYS A 97 -25.27 -13.49 -5.58
CA LYS A 97 -26.52 -13.68 -4.81
C LYS A 97 -26.90 -12.32 -4.22
N ALA A 98 -28.18 -11.94 -4.29
CA ALA A 98 -28.67 -10.64 -3.80
C ALA A 98 -28.00 -10.30 -2.45
N GLU A 99 -27.06 -9.36 -2.47
CA GLU A 99 -26.36 -8.93 -1.27
C GLU A 99 -27.39 -8.37 -0.29
N VAL A 100 -27.47 -8.97 0.89
CA VAL A 100 -28.31 -8.45 1.96
C VAL A 100 -27.64 -7.18 2.47
N LYS A 101 -28.29 -6.02 2.25
CA LYS A 101 -27.79 -4.72 2.68
C LYS A 101 -28.49 -4.30 3.97
N PHE A 102 -27.69 -3.86 4.93
CA PHE A 102 -28.15 -3.30 6.20
C PHE A 102 -27.73 -1.83 6.27
N SER A 103 -28.51 -1.02 6.96
CA SER A 103 -28.24 0.42 7.13
C SER A 103 -27.36 0.74 8.35
N THR A 104 -27.23 -0.20 9.29
CA THR A 104 -26.44 -0.02 10.52
C THR A 104 -25.70 -1.30 10.90
N VAL A 105 -24.57 -1.15 11.60
CA VAL A 105 -23.78 -2.28 12.13
C VAL A 105 -24.63 -3.16 13.05
N ALA A 106 -25.39 -2.58 13.97
CA ALA A 106 -26.25 -3.34 14.89
C ALA A 106 -27.31 -4.17 14.14
N SER A 107 -27.95 -3.60 13.11
CA SER A 107 -28.90 -4.37 12.29
C SER A 107 -28.23 -5.49 11.48
N ALA A 108 -26.98 -5.28 11.04
CA ALA A 108 -26.22 -6.29 10.33
C ALA A 108 -25.82 -7.45 11.27
N ALA A 109 -25.32 -7.13 12.46
CA ALA A 109 -24.96 -8.11 13.47
C ALA A 109 -26.17 -8.96 13.89
N ALA A 110 -27.33 -8.33 14.10
CA ALA A 110 -28.58 -9.05 14.39
C ALA A 110 -29.08 -9.90 13.22
N GLY A 111 -28.89 -9.43 11.99
CA GLY A 111 -29.31 -10.12 10.77
C GLY A 111 -28.37 -11.24 10.30
N ILE A 112 -27.12 -11.25 10.81
CA ILE A 112 -26.08 -12.24 10.50
C ILE A 112 -25.48 -12.73 11.82
N PRO A 113 -26.15 -13.66 12.54
CA PRO A 113 -25.74 -14.07 13.88
C PRO A 113 -24.33 -14.67 13.98
N ASP A 114 -23.81 -15.22 12.87
CA ASP A 114 -22.46 -15.81 12.79
C ASP A 114 -21.37 -14.80 12.40
N ALA A 115 -21.73 -13.52 12.19
CA ALA A 115 -20.74 -12.48 11.91
C ALA A 115 -19.83 -12.29 13.14
N ASN A 116 -18.53 -12.26 12.91
CA ASN A 116 -17.52 -12.08 13.94
C ASN A 116 -16.52 -10.95 13.65
N LEU A 117 -16.59 -10.34 12.46
CA LEU A 117 -15.66 -9.31 12.02
C LEU A 117 -16.41 -8.23 11.23
N ALA A 118 -16.13 -6.97 11.54
CA ALA A 118 -16.57 -5.82 10.77
C ALA A 118 -15.37 -5.15 10.09
N VAL A 119 -15.47 -4.92 8.78
CA VAL A 119 -14.52 -4.09 8.03
C VAL A 119 -15.11 -2.70 7.88
N ILE A 120 -14.40 -1.68 8.35
CA ILE A 120 -14.87 -0.30 8.39
C ILE A 120 -13.97 0.56 7.52
N SER A 121 -14.56 1.08 6.45
CA SER A 121 -13.90 1.90 5.43
C SER A 121 -14.72 3.17 5.10
N VAL A 122 -15.35 3.76 6.13
CA VAL A 122 -16.09 5.03 6.02
C VAL A 122 -15.14 6.23 6.16
N ASN A 123 -15.64 7.46 6.03
CA ASN A 123 -14.83 8.64 6.30
C ASN A 123 -14.31 8.64 7.76
N GLY A 124 -13.05 9.02 7.97
CA GLY A 124 -12.36 9.05 9.27
C GLY A 124 -13.16 9.71 10.39
N ALA A 125 -13.84 10.82 10.09
CA ALA A 125 -14.67 11.56 11.04
C ALA A 125 -15.85 10.74 11.62
N PHE A 126 -16.23 9.63 10.98
CA PHE A 126 -17.28 8.73 11.46
C PHE A 126 -16.74 7.35 11.85
N ALA A 127 -15.47 7.06 11.56
CA ALA A 127 -14.92 5.72 11.60
C ALA A 127 -14.83 5.20 13.04
N ALA A 128 -14.36 6.02 13.99
CA ALA A 128 -14.31 5.66 15.40
C ALA A 128 -15.68 5.29 15.97
N ARG A 129 -16.72 6.05 15.62
CA ARG A 129 -18.10 5.79 16.04
C ARG A 129 -18.62 4.45 15.53
N GLU A 130 -18.39 4.14 14.25
CA GLU A 130 -18.85 2.86 13.70
C GLU A 130 -18.01 1.68 14.23
N ALA A 131 -16.73 1.88 14.52
CA ALA A 131 -15.87 0.89 15.17
C ALA A 131 -16.35 0.56 16.58
N LYS A 132 -16.67 1.60 17.37
CA LYS A 132 -17.24 1.42 18.71
C LYS A 132 -18.52 0.57 18.67
N LYS A 133 -19.45 0.90 17.76
CA LYS A 133 -20.69 0.12 17.60
C LYS A 133 -20.42 -1.33 17.21
N ALA A 134 -19.43 -1.59 16.37
CA ALA A 134 -19.07 -2.97 16.00
C ALA A 134 -18.53 -3.75 17.21
N LEU A 135 -17.61 -3.15 17.98
CA LEU A 135 -17.08 -3.73 19.21
C LEU A 135 -18.19 -3.97 20.26
N GLU A 136 -19.09 -3.01 20.45
CA GLU A 136 -20.26 -3.14 21.35
C GLU A 136 -21.23 -4.25 20.91
N ASN A 137 -21.20 -4.65 19.63
CA ASN A 137 -21.93 -5.81 19.11
C ASN A 137 -21.08 -7.08 19.04
N ASN A 138 -19.98 -7.14 19.78
CA ASN A 138 -19.08 -8.29 19.92
C ASN A 138 -18.46 -8.75 18.59
N LEU A 139 -18.16 -7.81 17.71
CA LEU A 139 -17.42 -8.05 16.48
C LEU A 139 -15.97 -7.61 16.64
N HIS A 140 -15.03 -8.42 16.17
CA HIS A 140 -13.69 -7.92 15.85
C HIS A 140 -13.81 -6.81 14.80
N VAL A 141 -12.84 -5.90 14.75
CA VAL A 141 -12.88 -4.78 13.81
C VAL A 141 -11.58 -4.71 13.03
N MET A 142 -11.70 -4.58 11.71
CA MET A 142 -10.67 -4.02 10.85
C MET A 142 -11.07 -2.60 10.47
N LEU A 143 -10.35 -1.64 11.01
CA LEU A 143 -10.53 -0.23 10.75
C LEU A 143 -9.55 0.21 9.68
N PHE A 144 -10.00 0.11 8.43
CA PHE A 144 -9.24 0.55 7.25
C PHE A 144 -9.15 2.08 7.20
N SER A 145 -10.22 2.75 7.61
CA SER A 145 -10.28 4.21 7.64
C SER A 145 -9.12 4.81 8.43
N ASP A 146 -8.50 5.82 7.85
CA ASP A 146 -7.56 6.71 8.51
C ASP A 146 -8.27 7.98 9.04
N ASN A 147 -7.53 8.97 9.56
CA ASN A 147 -8.01 10.23 10.12
C ASN A 147 -8.91 10.05 11.36
N VAL A 148 -8.52 9.09 12.21
CA VAL A 148 -9.08 8.88 13.56
C VAL A 148 -8.08 9.45 14.57
N SER A 149 -8.59 10.13 15.61
CA SER A 149 -7.72 10.72 16.63
C SER A 149 -6.95 9.64 17.42
N ILE A 150 -5.80 10.01 17.98
CA ILE A 150 -5.00 9.08 18.80
C ILE A 150 -5.79 8.67 20.04
N GLU A 151 -6.54 9.59 20.63
CA GLU A 151 -7.37 9.33 21.82
C GLU A 151 -8.47 8.31 21.53
N GLU A 152 -9.15 8.44 20.38
CA GLU A 152 -10.16 7.47 19.95
C GLU A 152 -9.54 6.11 19.61
N GLU A 153 -8.37 6.07 18.97
CA GLU A 153 -7.64 4.82 18.72
C GLU A 153 -7.34 4.09 20.04
N ILE A 154 -6.78 4.80 21.03
CA ILE A 154 -6.44 4.24 22.34
C ILE A 154 -7.72 3.77 23.06
N GLU A 155 -8.79 4.55 23.07
CA GLU A 155 -10.07 4.16 23.69
C GLU A 155 -10.59 2.85 23.07
N LEU A 156 -10.62 2.78 21.74
CA LEU A 156 -11.16 1.63 21.02
C LEU A 156 -10.28 0.39 21.19
N LYS A 157 -8.94 0.53 21.17
CA LYS A 157 -8.01 -0.60 21.37
C LYS A 157 -8.11 -1.16 22.78
N ASN A 158 -8.17 -0.31 23.80
CA ASN A 158 -8.39 -0.76 25.17
C ASN A 158 -9.74 -1.43 25.33
N PHE A 159 -10.81 -0.87 24.75
CA PHE A 159 -12.13 -1.51 24.77
C PHE A 159 -12.09 -2.90 24.14
N ALA A 160 -11.44 -3.05 22.98
CA ALA A 160 -11.31 -4.33 22.31
C ALA A 160 -10.51 -5.33 23.18
N HIS A 161 -9.35 -4.92 23.67
CA HIS A 161 -8.48 -5.72 24.54
C HIS A 161 -9.23 -6.23 25.78
N ASP A 162 -9.89 -5.33 26.52
CA ASP A 162 -10.63 -5.65 27.74
C ASP A 162 -11.80 -6.63 27.51
N ASN A 163 -12.31 -6.72 26.27
CA ASN A 163 -13.40 -7.60 25.88
C ASN A 163 -12.93 -8.84 25.08
N GLY A 164 -11.61 -9.06 24.94
CA GLY A 164 -11.07 -10.19 24.17
C GLY A 164 -11.35 -10.08 22.66
N LEU A 165 -11.55 -8.87 22.15
CA LEU A 165 -11.74 -8.56 20.74
C LEU A 165 -10.45 -8.00 20.15
N LEU A 166 -10.40 -7.95 18.82
CA LEU A 166 -9.28 -7.40 18.07
C LEU A 166 -9.74 -6.11 17.40
N LEU A 167 -8.91 -5.08 17.48
CA LEU A 167 -9.08 -3.84 16.73
C LEU A 167 -7.85 -3.59 15.86
N MET A 168 -7.93 -4.10 14.63
CA MET A 168 -6.92 -3.93 13.60
C MET A 168 -7.07 -2.55 12.98
N GLY A 169 -6.27 -1.57 13.38
CA GLY A 169 -6.34 -0.18 12.91
C GLY A 169 -6.51 0.84 14.04
N PRO A 170 -6.77 2.13 13.75
CA PRO A 170 -7.03 2.76 12.44
C PRO A 170 -5.87 2.63 11.44
N ASP A 171 -6.13 2.99 10.19
CA ASP A 171 -5.14 2.89 9.09
C ASP A 171 -4.56 1.46 8.97
N CYS A 172 -5.43 0.46 9.05
CA CYS A 172 -5.06 -0.92 8.78
C CYS A 172 -5.38 -1.28 7.32
N GLY A 173 -4.38 -1.18 6.45
CA GLY A 173 -4.52 -1.44 5.02
C GLY A 173 -4.66 -2.92 4.64
N THR A 174 -4.13 -3.84 5.45
CA THR A 174 -3.93 -5.25 5.06
C THR A 174 -4.24 -6.21 6.19
N ALA A 175 -5.09 -7.22 5.92
CA ALA A 175 -5.27 -8.39 6.75
C ALA A 175 -5.60 -9.63 5.90
N ILE A 176 -5.26 -10.82 6.38
CA ILE A 176 -5.67 -12.11 5.79
C ILE A 176 -6.16 -12.99 6.93
N ILE A 177 -7.48 -13.08 7.11
CA ILE A 177 -8.08 -13.83 8.23
C ILE A 177 -8.77 -15.07 7.67
N ASN A 178 -8.38 -16.26 8.13
CA ASN A 178 -8.86 -17.55 7.65
C ASN A 178 -8.75 -17.71 6.12
N GLY A 179 -7.71 -17.10 5.53
CA GLY A 179 -7.44 -17.04 4.09
C GLY A 179 -8.34 -16.10 3.29
N VAL A 180 -9.12 -15.24 3.95
CA VAL A 180 -9.85 -14.15 3.31
C VAL A 180 -8.98 -12.90 3.37
N GLY A 181 -8.57 -12.39 2.21
CA GLY A 181 -7.88 -11.10 2.11
C GLY A 181 -8.86 -9.94 2.34
N LEU A 182 -8.47 -8.99 3.18
CA LEU A 182 -9.27 -7.84 3.56
C LEU A 182 -8.53 -6.56 3.13
N CYS A 183 -9.27 -5.63 2.51
CA CYS A 183 -8.75 -4.40 1.91
C CYS A 183 -7.62 -4.69 0.90
N PHE A 184 -6.40 -4.18 1.14
CA PHE A 184 -5.25 -4.46 0.30
C PHE A 184 -4.56 -5.75 0.74
N ALA A 185 -4.76 -6.84 0.02
CA ALA A 185 -4.20 -8.15 0.37
C ALA A 185 -3.94 -8.99 -0.87
N ASN A 186 -3.00 -9.94 -0.78
CA ASN A 186 -2.71 -10.86 -1.88
C ASN A 186 -3.39 -12.21 -1.67
N ALA A 187 -3.74 -12.87 -2.76
CA ALA A 187 -4.17 -14.25 -2.74
C ALA A 187 -2.97 -15.15 -2.44
N VAL A 188 -2.84 -15.60 -1.19
CA VAL A 188 -1.73 -16.44 -0.73
C VAL A 188 -2.18 -17.85 -0.37
N ARG A 189 -1.24 -18.80 -0.39
CA ARG A 189 -1.51 -20.18 0.04
C ARG A 189 -1.78 -20.20 1.53
N LYS A 190 -2.81 -20.95 1.93
CA LYS A 190 -3.03 -21.30 3.34
C LYS A 190 -1.87 -22.18 3.85
N GLY A 191 -1.43 -21.94 5.08
CA GLY A 191 -0.38 -22.71 5.72
C GLY A 191 -0.32 -22.47 7.22
N ASN A 192 0.89 -22.56 7.77
CA ASN A 192 1.14 -22.61 9.21
C ASN A 192 2.01 -21.45 9.73
N ILE A 193 2.16 -20.39 8.94
CA ILE A 193 2.93 -19.21 9.32
C ILE A 193 1.96 -18.06 9.61
N GLY A 194 1.94 -17.58 10.85
CA GLY A 194 1.16 -16.42 11.26
C GLY A 194 1.97 -15.15 11.09
N ILE A 195 1.35 -14.07 10.61
CA ILE A 195 1.99 -12.76 10.44
C ILE A 195 1.22 -11.75 11.27
N VAL A 196 1.92 -10.93 12.05
CA VAL A 196 1.36 -9.75 12.71
C VAL A 196 2.20 -8.55 12.33
N GLY A 197 1.56 -7.47 11.87
CA GLY A 197 2.28 -6.38 11.24
C GLY A 197 1.70 -4.98 11.42
N ALA A 198 2.57 -4.04 11.79
CA ALA A 198 2.32 -2.60 11.76
C ALA A 198 2.82 -1.99 10.45
N SER A 199 2.49 -2.65 9.34
CA SER A 199 2.88 -2.25 7.98
C SER A 199 2.02 -3.00 6.96
N GLY A 200 1.25 -2.28 6.14
CA GLY A 200 0.43 -2.88 5.09
C GLY A 200 1.29 -3.59 4.03
N THR A 201 2.03 -2.83 3.24
CA THR A 201 2.86 -3.39 2.14
C THR A 201 4.03 -4.25 2.63
N GLY A 202 4.53 -4.04 3.85
CA GLY A 202 5.50 -4.95 4.46
C GLY A 202 4.90 -6.31 4.80
N SER A 203 3.67 -6.33 5.31
CA SER A 203 2.96 -7.60 5.54
C SER A 203 2.58 -8.29 4.24
N GLN A 204 2.21 -7.54 3.20
CA GLN A 204 2.01 -8.08 1.85
C GLN A 204 3.29 -8.71 1.32
N GLU A 205 4.43 -8.00 1.33
CA GLU A 205 5.73 -8.52 0.91
C GLU A 205 6.07 -9.81 1.65
N MET A 206 5.93 -9.84 2.98
CA MET A 206 6.20 -11.03 3.78
C MET A 206 5.32 -12.21 3.35
N SER A 207 4.01 -11.99 3.21
CA SER A 207 3.06 -13.02 2.80
C SER A 207 3.33 -13.56 1.38
N VAL A 208 3.68 -12.68 0.44
CA VAL A 208 4.00 -13.02 -0.95
C VAL A 208 5.32 -13.76 -1.03
N ARG A 209 6.34 -13.38 -0.27
CA ARG A 209 7.62 -14.11 -0.22
C ARG A 209 7.49 -15.48 0.42
N ILE A 210 6.69 -15.61 1.49
CA ILE A 210 6.33 -16.91 2.07
C ILE A 210 5.63 -17.78 1.02
N HIS A 211 4.68 -17.20 0.27
CA HIS A 211 4.06 -17.88 -0.87
C HIS A 211 5.10 -18.26 -1.94
N GLU A 212 6.02 -17.39 -2.30
CA GLU A 212 6.99 -17.69 -3.34
C GLU A 212 7.93 -18.85 -2.93
N PHE A 213 8.27 -18.95 -1.65
CA PHE A 213 9.15 -20.01 -1.12
C PHE A 213 8.45 -21.32 -0.75
N GLY A 214 7.19 -21.51 -1.16
CA GLY A 214 6.48 -22.77 -0.90
C GLY A 214 5.79 -22.86 0.47
N GLY A 215 5.94 -21.86 1.35
CA GLY A 215 5.21 -21.77 2.63
C GLY A 215 3.83 -21.13 2.51
N GLY A 216 2.99 -21.22 3.54
CA GLY A 216 1.64 -20.64 3.51
C GLY A 216 1.29 -19.90 4.79
N VAL A 217 0.35 -18.97 4.68
CA VAL A 217 -0.09 -18.10 5.77
C VAL A 217 -1.29 -18.73 6.49
N SER A 218 -1.24 -18.82 7.82
CA SER A 218 -2.40 -19.17 8.64
C SER A 218 -3.31 -17.96 8.81
N GLN A 219 -2.75 -16.87 9.33
CA GLN A 219 -3.39 -15.57 9.54
C GLN A 219 -2.37 -14.46 9.24
N LEU A 220 -2.84 -13.32 8.75
CA LEU A 220 -2.11 -12.05 8.69
C LEU A 220 -2.96 -11.00 9.40
N ILE A 221 -2.47 -10.53 10.55
CA ILE A 221 -3.16 -9.56 11.42
C ILE A 221 -2.45 -8.22 11.30
N GLY A 222 -3.10 -7.25 10.66
CA GLY A 222 -2.61 -5.87 10.61
C GLY A 222 -2.97 -5.11 11.89
N THR A 223 -2.07 -4.27 12.40
CA THR A 223 -2.28 -3.59 13.71
C THR A 223 -2.74 -2.13 13.59
N GLY A 224 -2.59 -1.54 12.40
CA GLY A 224 -2.70 -0.10 12.17
C GLY A 224 -1.32 0.60 12.20
N GLY A 225 -1.16 1.66 11.40
CA GLY A 225 0.12 2.33 11.17
C GLY A 225 0.78 2.93 12.42
N ARG A 226 -0.02 3.38 13.39
CA ARG A 226 0.45 4.04 14.63
C ARG A 226 0.54 3.12 15.85
N ASP A 227 0.18 1.84 15.72
CA ASP A 227 0.10 0.94 16.87
C ASP A 227 1.39 0.88 17.70
N LEU A 228 2.54 0.99 17.03
CA LEU A 228 3.85 0.93 17.67
C LEU A 228 4.42 2.29 18.11
N SER A 229 3.60 3.34 18.12
CA SER A 229 3.97 4.62 18.71
C SER A 229 3.99 4.52 20.24
N GLU A 230 4.68 5.46 20.89
CA GLU A 230 4.75 5.52 22.35
C GLU A 230 3.35 5.69 22.97
N GLU A 231 2.51 6.52 22.35
CA GLU A 231 1.17 6.86 22.80
C GLU A 231 0.21 5.67 22.76
N VAL A 232 0.22 4.90 21.67
CA VAL A 232 -0.67 3.74 21.50
C VAL A 232 -0.15 2.52 22.27
N GLY A 233 1.16 2.33 22.29
CA GLY A 233 1.81 1.37 23.18
C GLY A 233 1.82 -0.08 22.72
N GLY A 234 1.50 -0.37 21.45
CA GLY A 234 1.59 -1.70 20.84
C GLY A 234 0.48 -2.67 21.23
N ILE A 235 -0.69 -2.19 21.64
CA ILE A 235 -1.80 -3.02 22.16
C ILE A 235 -2.17 -4.10 21.14
N MET A 236 -2.45 -3.71 19.89
CA MET A 236 -2.93 -4.64 18.87
C MET A 236 -1.81 -5.59 18.39
N MET A 237 -0.55 -5.14 18.38
CA MET A 237 0.61 -6.00 18.13
C MET A 237 0.72 -7.11 19.17
N LEU A 238 0.63 -6.77 20.47
CA LEU A 238 0.73 -7.74 21.56
C LEU A 238 -0.44 -8.74 21.52
N ASP A 239 -1.66 -8.25 21.29
CA ASP A 239 -2.86 -9.09 21.13
C ASP A 239 -2.77 -9.98 19.90
N GLY A 240 -2.23 -9.45 18.78
CA GLY A 240 -2.00 -10.22 17.56
C GLY A 240 -0.98 -11.34 17.76
N ILE A 241 0.15 -11.08 18.44
CA ILE A 241 1.12 -12.13 18.80
C ILE A 241 0.46 -13.19 19.68
N HIS A 242 -0.35 -12.78 20.66
CA HIS A 242 -1.05 -13.71 21.54
C HIS A 242 -2.08 -14.57 20.78
N ALA A 243 -2.89 -13.97 19.91
CA ALA A 243 -3.86 -14.70 19.09
C ALA A 243 -3.18 -15.72 18.16
N LEU A 244 -2.04 -15.37 17.55
CA LEU A 244 -1.25 -16.28 16.74
C LEU A 244 -0.56 -17.38 17.57
N GLU A 245 -0.18 -17.08 18.80
CA GLU A 245 0.35 -18.05 19.76
C GLU A 245 -0.71 -19.08 20.16
N GLU A 246 -1.97 -18.67 20.32
CA GLU A 246 -3.07 -19.57 20.64
C GLU A 246 -3.63 -20.34 19.43
N ASP A 247 -3.43 -19.83 18.21
CA ASP A 247 -3.91 -20.50 16.99
C ASP A 247 -3.15 -21.80 16.70
N ASP A 248 -3.82 -22.94 16.84
CA ASP A 248 -3.27 -24.27 16.56
C ASP A 248 -2.72 -24.43 15.14
N ALA A 249 -3.27 -23.70 14.15
CA ALA A 249 -2.78 -23.75 12.77
C ALA A 249 -1.42 -23.04 12.63
N THR A 250 -1.17 -22.00 13.42
CA THR A 250 0.07 -21.25 13.44
C THR A 250 1.18 -22.03 14.17
N LYS A 251 2.30 -22.25 13.49
CA LYS A 251 3.51 -22.93 14.02
C LYS A 251 4.73 -22.02 14.08
N VAL A 252 4.79 -20.99 13.24
CA VAL A 252 5.82 -19.93 13.25
C VAL A 252 5.11 -18.60 13.16
N ILE A 253 5.58 -17.61 13.94
CA ILE A 253 5.07 -16.24 13.92
C ILE A 253 6.09 -15.35 13.22
N VAL A 254 5.62 -14.41 12.41
CA VAL A 254 6.43 -13.34 11.84
C VAL A 254 5.89 -12.01 12.33
N VAL A 255 6.75 -11.20 12.93
CA VAL A 255 6.47 -9.83 13.36
C VAL A 255 7.10 -8.87 12.36
N VAL A 256 6.30 -7.99 11.77
CA VAL A 256 6.73 -7.02 10.75
C VAL A 256 6.41 -5.60 11.17
N SER A 257 7.39 -4.70 11.17
CA SER A 257 7.09 -3.27 11.34
C SER A 257 8.22 -2.36 10.85
N LYS A 258 7.87 -1.09 10.62
CA LYS A 258 8.84 0.02 10.71
C LYS A 258 9.40 0.08 12.15
N PRO A 259 10.55 0.74 12.42
CA PRO A 259 11.10 0.73 13.77
C PRO A 259 10.10 1.27 14.79
N PRO A 260 9.76 0.47 15.82
CA PRO A 260 8.85 0.88 16.88
C PRO A 260 9.46 1.97 17.77
N ALA A 261 8.62 2.61 18.59
CA ALA A 261 9.12 3.39 19.71
C ALA A 261 9.92 2.47 20.67
N PRO A 262 11.05 2.93 21.25
CA PRO A 262 11.91 2.07 22.07
C PRO A 262 11.19 1.36 23.23
N SER A 263 10.26 2.03 23.91
CA SER A 263 9.51 1.41 25.02
C SER A 263 8.57 0.30 24.54
N VAL A 264 8.05 0.43 23.32
CA VAL A 264 7.16 -0.54 22.68
C VAL A 264 7.96 -1.71 22.12
N GLU A 265 9.15 -1.45 21.56
CA GLU A 265 10.12 -2.48 21.18
C GLU A 265 10.40 -3.42 22.35
N ASP A 266 10.72 -2.85 23.52
CA ASP A 266 11.01 -3.63 24.73
C ASP A 266 9.82 -4.50 25.16
N LYS A 267 8.58 -3.98 25.08
CA LYS A 267 7.36 -4.77 25.37
C LYS A 267 7.20 -5.94 24.40
N ILE A 268 7.38 -5.71 23.10
CA ILE A 268 7.26 -6.74 22.07
C ILE A 268 8.33 -7.81 22.27
N LEU A 269 9.59 -7.41 22.49
CA LEU A 269 10.69 -8.34 22.74
C LEU A 269 10.46 -9.17 24.01
N ASN A 270 9.92 -8.58 25.08
CA ASN A 270 9.54 -9.33 26.27
C ASN A 270 8.41 -10.35 25.98
N LYS A 271 7.43 -10.01 25.14
CA LYS A 271 6.38 -10.95 24.70
C LYS A 271 6.96 -12.07 23.84
N ILE A 272 7.92 -11.77 22.95
CA ILE A 272 8.63 -12.77 22.14
C ILE A 272 9.39 -13.76 23.03
N GLN A 273 10.06 -13.26 24.08
CA GLN A 273 10.78 -14.12 25.03
C GLN A 273 9.87 -15.12 25.75
N GLN A 274 8.60 -14.76 25.95
CA GLN A 274 7.60 -15.61 26.59
C GLN A 274 6.82 -16.48 25.60
N CYS A 275 7.04 -16.29 24.29
CA CYS A 275 6.30 -16.99 23.25
C CYS A 275 6.77 -18.44 23.12
N SER A 276 5.81 -19.35 23.06
CA SER A 276 6.03 -20.79 22.90
C SER A 276 6.35 -21.22 21.47
N LYS A 277 6.08 -20.36 20.47
CA LYS A 277 6.31 -20.61 19.05
C LYS A 277 7.53 -19.81 18.56
N PRO A 278 8.30 -20.31 17.59
CA PRO A 278 9.38 -19.54 16.96
C PRO A 278 8.85 -18.24 16.36
N VAL A 279 9.54 -17.12 16.64
CA VAL A 279 9.18 -15.80 16.12
C VAL A 279 10.30 -15.26 15.23
N VAL A 280 9.99 -14.96 13.98
CA VAL A 280 10.86 -14.18 13.08
C VAL A 280 10.50 -12.71 13.21
N VAL A 281 11.49 -11.85 13.39
CA VAL A 281 11.28 -10.41 13.57
C VAL A 281 11.95 -9.66 12.44
N TRP A 282 11.15 -8.92 11.67
CA TRP A 282 11.63 -7.96 10.70
C TRP A 282 11.18 -6.56 11.13
N PHE A 283 12.05 -5.92 11.90
CA PHE A 283 12.01 -4.48 12.17
C PHE A 283 12.96 -3.80 11.20
N ILE A 284 12.43 -2.94 10.34
CA ILE A 284 13.21 -2.36 9.24
C ILE A 284 14.30 -1.45 9.82
N GLY A 285 15.58 -1.82 9.70
CA GLY A 285 16.66 -1.09 10.37
C GLY A 285 16.72 -1.34 11.90
N GLY A 286 16.14 -2.44 12.38
CA GLY A 286 16.17 -2.86 13.78
C GLY A 286 17.50 -3.52 14.19
N ASP A 287 17.57 -3.87 15.47
CA ASP A 287 18.78 -4.37 16.13
C ASP A 287 18.77 -5.91 16.28
N GLU A 288 19.72 -6.59 15.63
CA GLU A 288 19.88 -8.05 15.68
C GLU A 288 20.16 -8.57 17.09
N GLU A 289 20.97 -7.86 17.88
CA GLU A 289 21.36 -8.29 19.23
C GLU A 289 20.15 -8.31 20.14
N LYS A 290 19.33 -7.26 20.11
CA LYS A 290 18.09 -7.17 20.91
C LYS A 290 17.13 -8.31 20.59
N VAL A 291 16.86 -8.54 19.30
CA VAL A 291 15.94 -9.60 18.86
C VAL A 291 16.46 -10.98 19.26
N THR A 292 17.75 -11.24 19.03
CA THR A 292 18.34 -12.55 19.35
C THR A 292 18.37 -12.80 20.86
N LYS A 293 18.64 -11.76 21.66
CA LYS A 293 18.58 -11.84 23.13
C LYS A 293 17.17 -12.14 23.65
N ALA A 294 16.14 -11.67 22.96
CA ALA A 294 14.74 -12.00 23.24
C ALA A 294 14.34 -13.41 22.79
N GLY A 295 15.23 -14.18 22.14
CA GLY A 295 14.93 -15.51 21.60
C GLY A 295 14.25 -15.49 20.23
N GLY A 296 14.13 -14.32 19.60
CA GLY A 296 13.60 -14.17 18.25
C GLY A 296 14.65 -14.44 17.17
N HIS A 297 14.18 -14.68 15.95
CA HIS A 297 15.01 -14.79 14.76
C HIS A 297 14.98 -13.47 14.00
N PHE A 298 16.03 -12.65 14.16
CA PHE A 298 16.15 -11.39 13.44
C PHE A 298 16.19 -11.61 11.93
N ALA A 299 15.59 -10.71 11.16
CA ALA A 299 15.77 -10.61 9.72
C ALA A 299 16.07 -9.16 9.35
N LYS A 300 17.13 -8.95 8.57
CA LYS A 300 17.51 -7.60 8.15
C LYS A 300 16.58 -7.07 7.07
N MET A 301 16.13 -7.96 6.19
CA MET A 301 15.29 -7.67 5.03
C MET A 301 14.16 -8.68 4.87
N SER A 302 13.13 -8.28 4.14
CA SER A 302 11.87 -9.00 3.92
C SER A 302 12.06 -10.42 3.39
N LYS A 303 12.81 -10.58 2.29
CA LYS A 303 13.05 -11.88 1.65
C LYS A 303 13.82 -12.81 2.58
N GLU A 304 14.78 -12.29 3.35
CA GLU A 304 15.47 -13.05 4.39
C GLU A 304 14.51 -13.54 5.48
N GLY A 305 13.63 -12.65 5.96
CA GLY A 305 12.64 -12.98 6.98
C GLY A 305 11.66 -14.05 6.53
N ALA A 306 11.15 -13.94 5.30
CA ALA A 306 10.28 -14.96 4.72
C ALA A 306 11.00 -16.31 4.57
N LEU A 307 12.27 -16.30 4.13
CA LEU A 307 13.08 -17.52 4.03
C LEU A 307 13.25 -18.18 5.41
N LYS A 308 13.60 -17.41 6.44
CA LYS A 308 13.71 -17.90 7.83
C LYS A 308 12.38 -18.50 8.31
N ALA A 309 11.26 -17.82 8.03
CA ALA A 309 9.94 -18.28 8.45
C ALA A 309 9.57 -19.64 7.81
N VAL A 310 9.77 -19.80 6.50
CA VAL A 310 9.45 -21.08 5.82
C VAL A 310 10.36 -22.22 6.27
N LEU A 311 11.63 -21.95 6.54
CA LEU A 311 12.57 -22.97 7.04
C LEU A 311 12.19 -23.42 8.45
N LEU A 312 11.86 -22.49 9.35
CA LEU A 312 11.34 -22.80 10.69
C LEU A 312 10.00 -23.56 10.63
N ALA A 313 9.19 -23.30 9.61
CA ALA A 313 7.94 -24.00 9.37
C ALA A 313 8.11 -25.40 8.76
N GLY A 314 9.35 -25.83 8.48
CA GLY A 314 9.69 -27.17 8.00
C GLY A 314 9.91 -27.29 6.49
N ALA A 315 10.09 -26.18 5.76
CA ALA A 315 10.40 -26.24 4.33
C ALA A 315 11.81 -26.83 4.06
N ASP A 316 11.93 -27.56 2.96
CA ASP A 316 13.18 -28.15 2.49
C ASP A 316 14.01 -27.10 1.74
N GLU A 317 15.05 -26.60 2.40
CA GLU A 317 15.91 -25.53 1.85
C GLU A 317 16.49 -25.86 0.47
N SER A 318 16.77 -27.13 0.20
CA SER A 318 17.37 -27.57 -1.07
C SER A 318 16.46 -27.36 -2.29
N LYS A 319 15.16 -27.15 -2.06
CA LYS A 319 14.14 -26.94 -3.09
C LYS A 319 13.76 -25.48 -3.28
N ILE A 320 14.23 -24.59 -2.40
CA ILE A 320 13.86 -23.18 -2.43
C ILE A 320 14.77 -22.44 -3.42
N ASN A 321 14.17 -21.88 -4.47
CA ASN A 321 14.85 -20.91 -5.30
C ASN A 321 14.92 -19.57 -4.56
N LYS A 322 16.10 -19.28 -3.97
CA LYS A 322 16.35 -18.06 -3.18
C LYS A 322 16.36 -16.75 -4.01
N LYS A 323 16.28 -16.86 -5.34
CA LYS A 323 16.36 -15.73 -6.30
C LYS A 323 17.51 -14.79 -5.93
N ALA A 324 18.73 -15.30 -6.09
CA ALA A 324 19.96 -14.56 -5.79
C ALA A 324 20.02 -13.24 -6.57
N LEU A 325 20.77 -12.27 -6.03
CA LEU A 325 20.98 -10.98 -6.68
C LEU A 325 21.65 -11.20 -8.06
N ASN A 326 21.15 -10.52 -9.09
CA ASN A 326 21.67 -10.66 -10.44
C ASN A 326 22.94 -9.81 -10.63
N ILE A 327 24.11 -10.37 -10.28
CA ILE A 327 25.39 -9.67 -10.37
C ILE A 327 25.74 -9.26 -11.81
N PRO A 328 25.61 -10.13 -12.85
CA PRO A 328 25.89 -9.72 -14.23
C PRO A 328 25.07 -8.51 -14.70
N LEU A 329 23.81 -8.39 -14.26
CA LEU A 329 22.96 -7.24 -14.59
C LEU A 329 23.50 -5.93 -14.00
N ILE A 330 24.11 -5.97 -12.81
CA ILE A 330 24.73 -4.78 -12.19
C ILE A 330 25.85 -4.26 -13.08
N GLU A 331 26.72 -5.15 -13.55
CA GLU A 331 27.83 -4.79 -14.44
C GLU A 331 27.30 -4.25 -15.78
N GLU A 332 26.31 -4.93 -16.37
CA GLU A 332 25.69 -4.50 -17.61
C GLU A 332 25.11 -3.08 -17.51
N VAL A 333 24.30 -2.79 -16.49
CA VAL A 333 23.67 -1.49 -16.30
C VAL A 333 24.72 -0.40 -16.08
N ARG A 334 25.73 -0.65 -15.23
CA ARG A 334 26.81 0.31 -14.97
C ARG A 334 27.53 0.74 -16.24
N THR A 335 27.77 -0.17 -17.18
CA THR A 335 28.44 0.16 -18.46
C THR A 335 27.63 1.08 -19.38
N LYS A 336 26.32 1.23 -19.13
CA LYS A 336 25.43 2.08 -19.93
C LYS A 336 25.25 3.47 -19.32
N LEU A 337 25.57 3.66 -18.03
CA LEU A 337 25.39 4.93 -17.33
C LEU A 337 26.58 5.86 -17.58
N SER A 338 26.30 7.17 -17.70
CA SER A 338 27.34 8.20 -17.75
C SER A 338 27.85 8.55 -16.33
N PRO A 339 29.02 9.21 -16.20
CA PRO A 339 29.55 9.63 -14.89
C PRO A 339 28.63 10.58 -14.12
N GLU A 340 27.78 11.34 -14.81
CA GLU A 340 26.81 12.26 -14.20
C GLU A 340 25.59 11.52 -13.60
N GLN A 341 25.30 10.30 -14.06
CA GLN A 341 24.15 9.50 -13.63
C GLN A 341 24.39 8.79 -12.29
N GLN A 342 24.42 9.59 -11.22
CA GLN A 342 24.88 9.16 -9.89
C GLN A 342 23.75 8.81 -8.94
N TYR A 343 22.53 9.25 -9.20
CA TYR A 343 21.48 9.22 -8.19
C TYR A 343 20.36 8.22 -8.45
N ILE A 344 19.77 7.77 -7.34
CA ILE A 344 18.61 6.87 -7.32
C ILE A 344 17.37 7.72 -7.12
N ARG A 345 16.29 7.39 -7.85
CA ARG A 345 14.95 7.94 -7.65
C ARG A 345 14.00 6.80 -7.31
N GLY A 346 13.69 6.61 -6.04
CA GLY A 346 12.71 5.66 -5.56
C GLY A 346 11.31 6.26 -5.54
N LEU A 347 10.40 5.73 -6.36
CA LEU A 347 9.02 6.19 -6.45
C LEU A 347 8.09 5.04 -6.07
N PHE A 348 7.79 4.93 -4.78
CA PHE A 348 7.08 3.80 -4.21
C PHE A 348 5.62 4.14 -3.90
N CYS A 349 4.71 3.22 -4.16
CA CYS A 349 3.34 3.28 -3.61
C CYS A 349 3.22 2.56 -2.27
N GLY A 350 4.16 1.66 -1.93
CA GLY A 350 4.25 0.99 -0.65
C GLY A 350 5.34 1.54 0.27
N GLY A 351 4.95 2.19 1.35
CA GLY A 351 5.89 2.81 2.29
C GLY A 351 6.95 1.89 2.89
N THR A 352 6.62 0.65 3.25
CA THR A 352 7.64 -0.28 3.76
C THR A 352 8.58 -0.80 2.67
N LEU A 353 8.11 -0.89 1.42
CA LEU A 353 8.99 -1.22 0.29
C LEU A 353 9.96 -0.06 0.01
N CYS A 354 9.46 1.17 0.17
CA CYS A 354 10.28 2.39 0.14
C CYS A 354 11.35 2.37 1.24
N ASP A 355 10.96 2.11 2.49
CA ASP A 355 11.90 1.99 3.62
C ASP A 355 12.97 0.92 3.33
N GLU A 356 12.58 -0.29 2.92
CA GLU A 356 13.54 -1.36 2.64
C GLU A 356 14.58 -0.96 1.57
N ALA A 357 14.14 -0.33 0.48
CA ALA A 357 15.04 0.16 -0.57
C ALA A 357 15.94 1.32 -0.11
N MET A 358 15.39 2.23 0.70
CA MET A 358 16.12 3.35 1.29
C MET A 358 17.20 2.84 2.26
N TYR A 359 16.85 1.94 3.19
CA TYR A 359 17.79 1.36 4.16
C TYR A 359 18.89 0.54 3.46
N ALA A 360 18.58 -0.19 2.40
CA ALA A 360 19.60 -0.85 1.60
C ALA A 360 20.62 0.16 1.04
N THR A 361 20.15 1.32 0.58
CA THR A 361 20.97 2.40 0.01
C THR A 361 21.84 3.10 1.06
N LEU A 362 21.28 3.34 2.25
CA LEU A 362 21.98 3.93 3.41
C LEU A 362 23.20 3.12 3.87
N GLU A 363 23.31 1.84 3.50
CA GLU A 363 24.51 1.04 3.79
C GLU A 363 25.77 1.52 3.04
N LYS A 364 25.61 2.29 1.95
CA LYS A 364 26.70 2.70 1.05
C LYS A 364 26.79 4.22 0.88
N PHE A 365 25.66 4.91 0.97
CA PHE A 365 25.53 6.34 0.70
C PHE A 365 25.00 7.07 1.94
N ASP A 366 25.65 8.18 2.27
CA ASP A 366 25.29 9.01 3.43
C ASP A 366 24.21 10.05 3.07
N ASN A 367 24.09 10.36 1.78
CA ASN A 367 23.26 11.39 1.18
C ASN A 367 21.94 10.85 0.60
N VAL A 368 21.15 10.22 1.45
CA VAL A 368 19.86 9.61 1.06
C VAL A 368 18.71 10.41 1.65
N TYR A 369 17.97 11.09 0.77
CA TYR A 369 16.84 11.94 1.11
C TYR A 369 15.50 11.21 0.96
N SER A 370 14.53 11.53 1.82
CA SER A 370 13.19 10.97 1.71
C SER A 370 12.14 11.82 2.43
N ASN A 371 10.87 11.70 2.03
CA ASN A 371 9.75 12.23 2.83
C ASN A 371 9.50 11.39 4.11
N ILE A 372 10.00 10.15 4.16
CA ILE A 372 9.87 9.26 5.33
C ILE A 372 11.19 9.10 6.11
N GLN A 373 12.17 9.99 5.90
CA GLN A 373 13.41 9.99 6.67
C GLN A 373 13.15 10.34 8.14
N LYS A 374 13.75 9.59 9.05
CA LYS A 374 13.84 9.84 10.50
C LYS A 374 14.87 10.91 10.89
N ASP A 375 15.98 11.06 10.17
CA ASP A 375 16.94 12.15 10.37
C ASP A 375 16.44 13.41 9.67
N PRO A 376 16.13 14.49 10.40
CA PRO A 376 15.61 15.73 9.84
C PRO A 376 16.55 16.38 8.81
N ASN A 377 17.87 16.12 8.86
CA ASN A 377 18.83 16.68 7.90
C ASN A 377 18.69 16.07 6.49
N TYR A 378 18.07 14.91 6.39
CA TYR A 378 17.84 14.17 5.15
C TYR A 378 16.35 14.06 4.81
N GLN A 379 15.48 14.77 5.51
CA GLN A 379 14.12 14.98 5.06
C GLN A 379 14.10 15.91 3.84
N LEU A 380 13.21 15.65 2.88
CA LEU A 380 13.00 16.53 1.75
C LEU A 380 12.41 17.86 2.23
N ALA A 381 13.04 18.98 1.87
CA ALA A 381 12.51 20.31 2.17
C ALA A 381 11.24 20.63 1.36
N ASP A 382 11.16 20.11 0.13
CA ASP A 382 9.98 20.12 -0.73
C ASP A 382 9.81 18.69 -1.27
N VAL A 383 8.70 18.05 -0.93
CA VAL A 383 8.41 16.66 -1.36
C VAL A 383 8.28 16.52 -2.88
N HIS A 384 8.12 17.61 -3.62
CA HIS A 384 8.05 17.64 -5.09
C HIS A 384 9.41 17.81 -5.78
N VAL A 385 10.49 18.04 -5.02
CA VAL A 385 11.84 18.25 -5.56
C VAL A 385 12.80 17.22 -4.99
N SER A 386 13.36 16.39 -5.88
CA SER A 386 14.37 15.40 -5.47
C SER A 386 15.71 16.09 -5.18
N LYS A 387 16.47 15.48 -4.27
CA LYS A 387 17.84 15.87 -3.95
C LYS A 387 18.70 14.62 -3.83
N GLU A 388 19.76 14.54 -4.62
CA GLU A 388 20.73 13.43 -4.59
C GLU A 388 20.02 12.07 -4.61
N HIS A 389 20.38 11.04 -3.82
CA HIS A 389 19.54 9.84 -3.76
C HIS A 389 18.22 10.19 -3.07
N THR A 390 17.08 9.99 -3.73
CA THR A 390 15.76 10.34 -3.18
C THR A 390 14.81 9.16 -3.23
N PHE A 391 14.12 8.89 -2.12
CA PHE A 391 13.09 7.85 -1.99
C PHE A 391 11.78 8.48 -1.51
N ILE A 392 10.69 8.22 -2.22
CA ILE A 392 9.38 8.82 -1.96
C ILE A 392 8.36 7.73 -1.75
N ASP A 393 7.71 7.78 -0.60
CA ASP A 393 6.49 7.03 -0.31
C ASP A 393 5.27 7.88 -0.70
N PHE A 394 4.67 7.56 -1.85
CA PHE A 394 3.43 8.20 -2.30
C PHE A 394 2.21 7.77 -1.50
N GLY A 395 2.35 6.75 -0.63
CA GLY A 395 1.29 6.32 0.26
C GLY A 395 1.13 7.20 1.49
N SER A 396 2.08 8.12 1.75
CA SER A 396 2.02 9.03 2.90
C SER A 396 0.87 10.03 2.77
N ASP A 397 0.39 10.51 3.93
CA ASP A 397 -0.73 11.47 4.04
C ASP A 397 -0.53 12.72 3.18
N GLU A 398 0.72 13.16 3.00
CA GLU A 398 1.10 14.31 2.16
C GLU A 398 0.64 14.16 0.71
N PHE A 399 0.56 12.92 0.20
CA PHE A 399 0.15 12.61 -1.17
C PHE A 399 -1.28 12.08 -1.26
N THR A 400 -1.83 11.55 -0.17
CA THR A 400 -3.15 10.88 -0.15
C THR A 400 -4.26 11.73 0.47
N ASN A 401 -3.96 12.88 1.07
CA ASN A 401 -5.00 13.77 1.58
C ASN A 401 -5.92 14.27 0.45
N GLY A 402 -7.20 13.90 0.52
CA GLY A 402 -8.21 14.20 -0.51
C GLY A 402 -7.99 13.49 -1.85
N LYS A 403 -7.07 12.52 -1.92
CA LYS A 403 -6.70 11.77 -3.12
C LYS A 403 -6.72 10.26 -2.86
N PRO A 404 -6.84 9.43 -3.91
CA PRO A 404 -6.79 7.99 -3.75
C PRO A 404 -5.37 7.56 -3.43
N HIS A 405 -5.20 6.49 -2.64
CA HIS A 405 -3.90 5.88 -2.41
C HIS A 405 -3.26 5.47 -3.75
N PRO A 406 -1.93 5.62 -3.96
CA PRO A 406 -1.25 5.34 -5.23
C PRO A 406 -1.36 3.88 -5.71
N MET A 407 -1.66 2.94 -4.82
CA MET A 407 -1.97 1.55 -5.21
C MET A 407 -3.29 1.44 -5.99
N ILE A 408 -4.21 2.39 -5.82
CA ILE A 408 -5.49 2.46 -6.54
C ILE A 408 -5.35 3.38 -7.75
N ASP A 409 -4.72 4.55 -7.56
CA ASP A 409 -4.55 5.56 -8.61
C ASP A 409 -3.12 6.10 -8.63
N PRO A 410 -2.29 5.68 -9.61
CA PRO A 410 -0.89 6.09 -9.68
C PRO A 410 -0.67 7.44 -10.37
N SER A 411 -1.71 8.26 -10.62
CA SER A 411 -1.58 9.51 -11.41
C SER A 411 -0.49 10.46 -10.92
N SER A 412 -0.42 10.72 -9.61
CA SER A 412 0.63 11.57 -9.02
C SER A 412 2.02 10.97 -9.17
N ARG A 413 2.12 9.64 -9.09
CA ARG A 413 3.37 8.90 -9.28
C ARG A 413 3.83 8.92 -10.74
N ILE A 414 2.90 8.86 -11.70
CA ILE A 414 3.17 9.01 -13.14
C ILE A 414 3.77 10.38 -13.44
N GLU A 415 3.15 11.44 -12.92
CA GLU A 415 3.64 12.81 -13.10
C GLU A 415 5.07 12.97 -12.57
N ARG A 416 5.33 12.51 -11.34
CA ARG A 416 6.66 12.56 -10.76
C ARG A 416 7.66 11.69 -11.52
N PHE A 417 7.26 10.51 -11.99
CA PHE A 417 8.11 9.65 -12.81
C PHE A 417 8.61 10.37 -14.07
N LEU A 418 7.72 11.07 -14.78
CA LEU A 418 8.09 11.84 -15.99
C LEU A 418 9.00 13.03 -15.68
N GLN A 419 8.85 13.64 -14.49
CA GLN A 419 9.77 14.68 -14.01
C GLN A 419 11.17 14.09 -13.77
N GLU A 420 11.27 13.00 -13.02
CA GLU A 420 12.56 12.38 -12.69
C GLU A 420 13.27 11.80 -13.91
N ALA A 421 12.53 11.29 -14.89
CA ALA A 421 13.10 10.76 -16.12
C ALA A 421 13.89 11.80 -16.94
N LYS A 422 13.57 13.09 -16.78
CA LYS A 422 14.22 14.21 -17.48
C LYS A 422 15.51 14.68 -16.81
N ASP A 423 15.76 14.27 -15.56
CA ASP A 423 16.95 14.66 -14.83
C ASP A 423 18.17 13.85 -15.34
N PRO A 424 19.22 14.52 -15.87
CA PRO A 424 20.39 13.84 -16.40
C PRO A 424 21.25 13.18 -15.31
N GLU A 425 21.08 13.55 -14.04
CA GLU A 425 21.85 12.97 -12.93
C GLU A 425 21.25 11.64 -12.41
N VAL A 426 20.11 11.22 -12.96
CA VAL A 426 19.43 9.99 -12.55
C VAL A 426 20.11 8.77 -13.18
N GLY A 427 20.67 7.91 -12.34
CA GLY A 427 21.20 6.61 -12.75
C GLY A 427 20.17 5.50 -12.76
N VAL A 428 19.18 5.53 -11.87
CA VAL A 428 18.07 4.57 -11.89
C VAL A 428 16.82 5.15 -11.25
N ILE A 429 15.67 4.89 -11.88
CA ILE A 429 14.35 5.07 -11.25
C ILE A 429 13.86 3.70 -10.80
N VAL A 430 13.65 3.52 -9.49
CA VAL A 430 13.13 2.28 -8.91
C VAL A 430 11.67 2.45 -8.48
N MET A 431 10.82 1.50 -8.84
CA MET A 431 9.37 1.56 -8.62
C MET A 431 8.81 0.19 -8.20
N ASP A 432 7.80 0.20 -7.35
CA ASP A 432 7.00 -0.98 -7.00
C ASP A 432 5.65 -1.01 -7.73
N PHE A 433 5.10 -2.20 -7.94
CA PHE A 433 3.79 -2.42 -8.54
C PHE A 433 3.08 -3.47 -7.70
N VAL A 434 2.16 -3.02 -6.84
CA VAL A 434 1.49 -3.90 -5.88
C VAL A 434 0.20 -4.46 -6.48
N LEU A 435 0.11 -5.79 -6.52
CA LEU A 435 -1.07 -6.55 -6.98
C LEU A 435 -2.00 -6.88 -5.80
N GLY A 436 -3.00 -7.72 -6.04
CA GLY A 436 -3.91 -8.23 -5.02
C GLY A 436 -5.24 -7.49 -4.96
N PHE A 437 -6.07 -7.87 -4.01
CA PHE A 437 -7.35 -7.23 -3.72
C PHE A 437 -7.14 -5.76 -3.36
N GLY A 438 -8.09 -4.90 -3.74
CA GLY A 438 -8.04 -3.45 -3.45
C GLY A 438 -7.10 -2.65 -4.35
N SER A 439 -6.03 -3.25 -4.90
CA SER A 439 -5.09 -2.60 -5.81
C SER A 439 -5.69 -2.31 -7.20
N HIS A 440 -5.03 -1.45 -7.98
CA HIS A 440 -5.38 -1.18 -9.37
C HIS A 440 -5.45 -2.49 -10.20
N GLU A 441 -6.33 -2.51 -11.21
CA GLU A 441 -6.58 -3.72 -12.02
C GLU A 441 -5.44 -4.06 -12.98
N ASP A 442 -4.66 -3.06 -13.40
CA ASP A 442 -3.50 -3.21 -14.27
C ASP A 442 -2.38 -2.21 -13.88
N PRO A 443 -1.71 -2.39 -12.73
CA PRO A 443 -0.80 -1.39 -12.16
C PRO A 443 0.45 -1.16 -13.01
N VAL A 444 0.97 -2.18 -13.71
CA VAL A 444 2.05 -1.98 -14.67
C VAL A 444 1.52 -1.31 -15.94
N GLY A 445 0.38 -1.79 -16.46
CA GLY A 445 -0.20 -1.29 -17.70
C GLY A 445 -0.42 0.22 -17.73
N VAL A 446 -0.93 0.79 -16.64
CA VAL A 446 -1.19 2.23 -16.52
C VAL A 446 0.08 3.09 -16.52
N MET A 447 1.24 2.53 -16.12
CA MET A 447 2.54 3.22 -16.19
C MET A 447 3.23 3.07 -17.56
N LEU A 448 2.82 2.11 -18.40
CA LEU A 448 3.53 1.79 -19.66
C LEU A 448 3.69 2.99 -20.60
N PRO A 449 2.67 3.84 -20.86
CA PRO A 449 2.84 4.97 -21.76
C PRO A 449 3.94 5.93 -21.29
N ALA A 450 3.96 6.22 -19.99
CA ALA A 450 4.97 7.09 -19.40
C ALA A 450 6.37 6.48 -19.46
N ILE A 451 6.51 5.18 -19.16
CA ILE A 451 7.80 4.47 -19.26
C ILE A 451 8.34 4.53 -20.70
N VAL A 452 7.50 4.23 -21.69
CA VAL A 452 7.90 4.25 -23.11
C VAL A 452 8.29 5.66 -23.55
N GLU A 453 7.50 6.68 -23.18
CA GLU A 453 7.79 8.08 -23.48
C GLU A 453 9.15 8.51 -22.88
N ALA A 454 9.35 8.23 -21.60
CA ALA A 454 10.56 8.58 -20.86
C ALA A 454 11.82 7.95 -21.49
N LYS A 455 11.76 6.66 -21.84
CA LYS A 455 12.89 5.98 -22.48
C LYS A 455 13.18 6.52 -23.89
N GLN A 456 12.14 6.79 -24.69
CA GLN A 456 12.31 7.39 -26.01
C GLN A 456 12.90 8.80 -25.94
N LEU A 457 12.53 9.59 -24.93
CA LEU A 457 13.10 10.92 -24.72
C LEU A 457 14.58 10.83 -24.34
N ALA A 458 14.94 9.97 -23.38
CA ALA A 458 16.33 9.77 -22.97
C ALA A 458 17.19 9.24 -24.14
N GLU A 459 16.67 8.32 -24.96
CA GLU A 459 17.37 7.81 -26.13
C GLU A 459 17.65 8.90 -27.17
N LYS A 460 16.68 9.80 -27.42
CA LYS A 460 16.89 10.98 -28.29
C LYS A 460 17.96 11.93 -27.77
N GLU A 461 18.15 11.99 -26.45
CA GLU A 461 19.20 12.75 -25.79
C GLU A 461 20.56 12.01 -25.75
N GLY A 462 20.60 10.76 -26.23
CA GLY A 462 21.80 9.92 -26.18
C GLY A 462 22.13 9.38 -24.78
N ARG A 463 21.14 9.34 -23.89
CA ARG A 463 21.27 8.93 -22.49
C ARG A 463 20.54 7.61 -22.23
N HIS A 464 21.16 6.71 -21.47
CA HIS A 464 20.48 5.50 -20.99
C HIS A 464 19.61 5.83 -19.78
N LEU A 465 18.32 5.48 -19.81
CA LEU A 465 17.43 5.59 -18.65
C LEU A 465 17.12 4.20 -18.11
N GLU A 466 17.75 3.86 -16.97
CA GLU A 466 17.47 2.63 -16.27
C GLU A 466 16.19 2.77 -15.42
N ILE A 467 15.24 1.87 -15.66
CA ILE A 467 13.99 1.79 -14.90
C ILE A 467 13.93 0.39 -14.31
N LEU A 468 13.93 0.32 -12.98
CA LEU A 468 13.89 -0.91 -12.21
C LEU A 468 12.51 -1.06 -11.56
N GLY A 469 11.70 -1.98 -12.06
CA GLY A 469 10.39 -2.29 -11.50
C GLY A 469 10.40 -3.56 -10.64
N TYR A 470 9.66 -3.52 -9.55
CA TYR A 470 9.37 -4.68 -8.72
C TYR A 470 7.85 -4.92 -8.67
N VAL A 471 7.39 -6.12 -9.05
CA VAL A 471 5.96 -6.48 -8.99
C VAL A 471 5.70 -7.33 -7.74
N LEU A 472 4.98 -6.77 -6.77
CA LEU A 472 4.56 -7.44 -5.54
C LEU A 472 3.23 -8.15 -5.75
N GLY A 473 3.26 -9.47 -5.90
CA GLY A 473 2.04 -10.30 -5.96
C GLY A 473 2.34 -11.78 -6.12
N THR A 474 1.28 -12.58 -6.22
CA THR A 474 1.33 -14.04 -6.44
C THR A 474 0.74 -14.42 -7.79
N ASP A 475 0.98 -15.67 -8.20
CA ASP A 475 0.32 -16.30 -9.36
C ASP A 475 -1.21 -16.47 -9.18
N ALA A 476 -1.72 -16.30 -7.95
CA ALA A 476 -3.14 -16.38 -7.62
C ALA A 476 -3.84 -15.01 -7.56
N ASP A 477 -3.12 -13.91 -7.68
CA ASP A 477 -3.69 -12.56 -7.66
C ASP A 477 -4.51 -12.26 -8.93
N PRO A 478 -5.59 -11.45 -8.84
CA PRO A 478 -6.52 -11.22 -9.95
C PRO A 478 -5.88 -10.50 -11.15
N GLN A 479 -4.79 -9.74 -10.94
CA GLN A 479 -4.09 -9.00 -11.99
C GLN A 479 -3.15 -9.86 -12.85
N ASN A 480 -2.95 -11.14 -12.50
CA ASN A 480 -1.98 -12.06 -13.11
C ASN A 480 -0.53 -11.55 -13.04
N LEU A 481 0.25 -12.08 -12.09
CA LEU A 481 1.64 -11.69 -11.88
C LEU A 481 2.51 -11.81 -13.15
N GLU A 482 2.38 -12.92 -13.88
CA GLU A 482 3.21 -13.17 -15.07
C GLU A 482 2.92 -12.13 -16.16
N GLU A 483 1.65 -11.79 -16.39
CA GLU A 483 1.26 -10.75 -17.33
C GLU A 483 1.85 -9.38 -16.96
N GLN A 484 1.75 -8.99 -15.69
CA GLN A 484 2.28 -7.72 -15.19
C GLN A 484 3.81 -7.63 -15.34
N VAL A 485 4.52 -8.70 -14.98
CA VAL A 485 5.98 -8.79 -15.16
C VAL A 485 6.37 -8.74 -16.64
N ASN A 486 5.64 -9.44 -17.51
CA ASN A 486 5.90 -9.43 -18.94
C ASN A 486 5.65 -8.05 -19.56
N LYS A 487 4.60 -7.33 -19.17
CA LYS A 487 4.35 -5.93 -19.57
C LYS A 487 5.53 -5.04 -19.19
N LEU A 488 6.02 -5.17 -17.95
CA LEU A 488 7.14 -4.38 -17.45
C LEU A 488 8.41 -4.64 -18.27
N ILE A 489 8.78 -5.91 -18.47
CA ILE A 489 9.98 -6.28 -19.24
C ILE A 489 9.85 -5.84 -20.70
N ALA A 490 8.67 -6.01 -21.32
CA ALA A 490 8.43 -5.62 -22.70
C ALA A 490 8.55 -4.10 -22.95
N SER A 491 8.37 -3.27 -21.91
CA SER A 491 8.63 -1.83 -21.98
C SER A 491 10.13 -1.48 -22.01
N GLY A 492 11.00 -2.47 -21.86
CA GLY A 492 12.44 -2.31 -21.71
C GLY A 492 12.88 -1.96 -20.29
N ALA A 493 11.99 -2.04 -19.30
CA ALA A 493 12.35 -1.90 -17.89
C ALA A 493 12.94 -3.21 -17.35
N THR A 494 13.80 -3.09 -16.34
CA THR A 494 14.40 -4.20 -15.62
C THR A 494 13.47 -4.66 -14.50
N HIS A 495 13.34 -5.97 -14.31
CA HIS A 495 12.51 -6.55 -13.24
C HIS A 495 13.37 -7.05 -12.07
N ALA A 496 13.08 -6.56 -10.86
CA ALA A 496 13.62 -7.09 -9.61
C ALA A 496 12.70 -8.18 -9.04
N SER A 497 13.28 -9.24 -8.46
CA SER A 497 12.50 -10.40 -8.00
C SER A 497 11.87 -10.27 -6.60
N SER A 498 12.23 -9.23 -5.84
CA SER A 498 11.69 -8.94 -4.50
C SER A 498 11.99 -7.48 -4.15
N SER A 499 11.34 -6.94 -3.11
CA SER A 499 11.65 -5.60 -2.62
C SER A 499 13.11 -5.47 -2.19
N GLN A 500 13.62 -6.44 -1.42
CA GLN A 500 15.05 -6.55 -1.08
C GLN A 500 15.97 -6.47 -2.31
N ASN A 501 15.67 -7.23 -3.38
CA ASN A 501 16.52 -7.21 -4.58
C ASN A 501 16.36 -5.90 -5.36
N ALA A 502 15.20 -5.25 -5.32
CA ALA A 502 15.00 -3.95 -5.94
C ALA A 502 15.89 -2.88 -5.28
N GLY A 503 15.90 -2.83 -3.95
CA GLY A 503 16.78 -1.93 -3.20
C GLY A 503 18.26 -2.19 -3.45
N LEU A 504 18.68 -3.47 -3.38
CA LEU A 504 20.08 -3.85 -3.60
C LEU A 504 20.54 -3.57 -5.04
N LEU A 505 19.72 -3.88 -6.06
CA LEU A 505 20.05 -3.58 -7.45
C LEU A 505 20.14 -2.07 -7.69
N ALA A 506 19.17 -1.29 -7.22
CA ALA A 506 19.18 0.16 -7.36
C ALA A 506 20.44 0.78 -6.75
N ARG A 507 20.80 0.36 -5.52
CA ARG A 507 22.04 0.77 -4.84
C ARG A 507 23.29 0.42 -5.63
N GLU A 508 23.32 -0.77 -6.22
CA GLU A 508 24.49 -1.22 -6.95
C GLU A 508 24.55 -0.70 -8.40
N PHE A 509 23.46 -0.27 -9.03
CA PHE A 509 23.54 0.33 -10.37
C PHE A 509 24.31 1.65 -10.38
N VAL A 510 24.22 2.44 -9.30
CA VAL A 510 24.97 3.70 -9.17
C VAL A 510 26.29 3.52 -8.41
N VAL A 511 27.27 4.37 -8.73
CA VAL A 511 28.63 4.33 -8.16
C VAL A 511 28.90 5.54 -7.26
N LYS A 512 29.72 5.35 -6.23
CA LYS A 512 30.11 6.42 -5.30
C LYS A 512 31.36 7.13 -5.83
N GLY A 513 31.16 8.17 -6.65
CA GLY A 513 32.22 9.09 -7.07
C GLY A 513 33.39 8.45 -7.84
N GLU A 514 33.10 7.57 -8.79
CA GLU A 514 34.10 7.02 -9.74
C GLU A 514 34.25 7.88 -10.99
#